data_AF-X1REM1-F1
#
_entry.id   AF-X1REM1-F1
#
_cell.length_a   1.000
_cell.length_b   1.000
_cell.length_c   1.000
_cell.angle_alpha   90.00
_cell.angle_beta   90.00
_cell.angle_gamma   90.00
#
_symmetry.space_group_name_H-M   'P 1'
#
loop_
_entity.id
_entity.type
_entity.pdbx_description
1 polymer ?
#
loop_
_entity_poly.entity_id
_entity_poly.type
_entity_poly.pdbx_seq_one_letter_code
_entity_poly.pdbx_strand_id
1 'polypeptide(L)' 'MTTEKQVPEPELKPEPKLIKPKRSFTVCGCKVEVVEDAEGKAHFEAACLSKEAREELASILEQEAILRVNPKVILED' A
#
# COMPACT_ATOMS: atom_id res chain seq x y z
N MET A 1 -31.19 -45.52 25.73
CA MET A 1 -31.41 -44.44 24.75
C MET A 1 -30.34 -43.39 24.99
N THR A 2 -29.18 -43.57 24.37
CA THR A 2 -28.04 -42.65 24.48
C THR A 2 -28.15 -41.65 23.34
N THR A 3 -28.40 -40.38 23.69
CA THR A 3 -28.48 -39.26 22.76
C THR A 3 -27.11 -38.96 22.17
N GLU A 4 -26.94 -39.18 20.87
CA GLU A 4 -25.76 -38.76 20.11
C GLU A 4 -25.70 -37.22 20.11
N LYS A 5 -24.64 -36.67 20.70
CA LYS A 5 -24.33 -35.24 20.61
C LYS A 5 -23.73 -34.97 19.22
N GLN A 6 -24.50 -34.28 18.39
CA GLN A 6 -24.02 -33.72 17.14
C GLN A 6 -22.99 -32.62 17.43
N VAL A 7 -21.77 -32.80 16.91
CA VAL A 7 -20.70 -31.81 16.97
C VAL A 7 -20.91 -30.86 15.77
N PRO A 8 -21.03 -29.54 15.96
CA PRO A 8 -21.17 -28.61 14.84
C PRO A 8 -19.85 -28.50 14.06
N GLU A 9 -19.93 -28.55 12.73
CA GLU A 9 -18.84 -28.29 11.79
C GLU A 9 -18.19 -26.92 12.09
N PRO A 10 -16.85 -26.83 12.17
CA PRO A 10 -16.18 -25.55 12.36
C PRO A 10 -16.29 -24.73 11.07
N GLU A 11 -16.90 -23.54 11.18
CA GLU A 11 -17.00 -22.58 10.08
C GLU A 11 -15.59 -22.18 9.59
N LEU A 12 -15.31 -22.51 8.33
CA LEU A 12 -14.05 -22.16 7.66
C LEU A 12 -13.95 -20.63 7.53
N LYS A 13 -13.10 -20.02 8.35
CA LYS A 13 -12.76 -18.59 8.21
C LYS A 13 -12.18 -18.36 6.81
N PRO A 14 -12.62 -17.34 6.04
CA PRO A 14 -12.10 -17.08 4.72
C PRO A 14 -10.59 -16.81 4.81
N GLU A 15 -9.82 -17.55 4.02
CA GLU A 15 -8.37 -17.38 3.91
C GLU A 15 -8.03 -15.91 3.59
N PRO A 16 -7.00 -15.33 4.23
CA PRO A 16 -6.64 -13.94 3.98
C PRO A 16 -6.23 -13.80 2.51
N LYS A 17 -7.07 -13.11 1.73
CA LYS A 17 -6.72 -12.75 0.35
C LYS A 17 -5.43 -11.94 0.38
N LEU A 18 -4.37 -12.45 -0.25
CA LEU A 18 -3.08 -11.78 -0.35
C LEU A 18 -3.27 -10.47 -1.15
N ILE A 19 -3.48 -9.35 -0.45
CA ILE A 19 -3.59 -8.03 -1.09
C ILE A 19 -2.19 -7.62 -1.52
N LYS A 20 -1.89 -7.70 -2.82
CA LYS A 20 -0.63 -7.16 -3.35
C LYS A 20 -0.53 -5.67 -2.97
N PRO A 21 0.58 -5.21 -2.37
CA PRO A 21 0.72 -3.81 -1.98
C PRO A 21 0.66 -2.92 -3.23
N LYS A 22 -0.11 -1.83 -3.15
CA LYS A 22 -0.17 -0.85 -4.23
C LYS A 22 1.19 -0.16 -4.35
N ARG A 23 1.78 -0.19 -5.56
CA ARG A 23 3.04 0.50 -5.90
C ARG A 23 2.82 1.89 -6.50
N SER A 24 1.67 2.52 -6.21
CA SER A 24 1.31 3.84 -6.76
C SER A 24 0.44 4.63 -5.79
N PHE A 25 0.56 5.95 -5.82
CA PHE A 25 -0.29 6.89 -5.09
C PHE A 25 -0.53 8.18 -5.89
N THR A 26 -1.47 9.01 -5.46
CA THR A 26 -1.77 10.31 -6.08
C THR A 26 -1.56 11.41 -5.07
N VAL A 27 -0.83 12.47 -5.44
CA VAL A 27 -0.52 13.62 -4.59
C VAL A 27 -0.38 14.88 -5.45
N CYS A 28 -0.85 16.04 -4.98
CA CYS A 28 -0.75 17.33 -5.67
C CYS A 28 -1.18 17.31 -7.16
N GLY A 29 -2.16 16.48 -7.54
CA GLY A 29 -2.57 16.33 -8.95
C GLY A 29 -1.61 15.53 -9.84
N CYS A 30 -0.68 14.79 -9.24
CA CYS A 30 0.23 13.86 -9.91
C CYS A 30 -0.04 12.42 -9.49
N LYS A 31 0.02 11.49 -10.45
CA LYS A 31 0.07 10.05 -10.19
C LYS A 31 1.54 9.64 -10.08
N VAL A 32 1.92 9.11 -8.92
CA VAL A 32 3.27 8.65 -8.61
C VAL A 32 3.30 7.13 -8.59
N GLU A 33 4.29 6.54 -9.24
CA GLU A 33 4.47 5.09 -9.38
C GLU A 33 5.89 4.69 -8.98
N VAL A 34 6.04 3.52 -8.37
CA VAL A 34 7.35 2.91 -8.10
C VAL A 34 7.79 2.16 -9.35
N VAL A 35 8.90 2.59 -9.94
CA VAL A 35 9.52 1.98 -11.12
C VAL A 35 10.88 1.42 -10.72
N GLU A 36 11.29 0.33 -11.37
CA GLU A 36 12.60 -0.29 -11.18
C GLU A 36 13.48 0.00 -12.40
N ASP A 37 14.71 0.45 -12.18
CA ASP A 37 15.68 0.66 -13.26
C ASP A 37 16.30 -0.68 -13.74
N ALA A 38 17.16 -0.60 -14.76
CA ALA A 38 17.84 -1.77 -15.30
C ALA A 38 18.80 -2.47 -14.32
N GLU A 39 19.19 -1.79 -13.23
CA GLU A 39 20.00 -2.33 -12.14
C GLU A 39 19.13 -2.89 -10.99
N GLY A 40 17.81 -2.77 -11.08
CA GLY A 40 16.84 -3.21 -10.07
C GLY A 40 16.67 -2.24 -8.89
N LYS A 41 17.14 -0.99 -8.98
CA LYS A 41 16.89 0.03 -7.95
C LYS A 41 15.52 0.65 -8.18
N ALA A 42 14.77 0.85 -7.09
CA ALA A 42 13.44 1.43 -7.14
C ALA A 42 13.49 2.95 -6.99
N HIS A 43 12.75 3.68 -7.84
CA HIS A 43 12.54 5.12 -7.75
C HIS A 43 11.08 5.49 -7.99
N PHE A 44 10.72 6.73 -7.67
CA PHE A 44 9.38 7.26 -7.91
C PHE A 44 9.34 8.05 -9.23
N GLU A 45 8.38 7.74 -10.09
CA GLU A 45 8.08 8.54 -11.29
C GLU A 45 6.69 9.17 -11.15
N ALA A 46 6.57 10.45 -11.52
CA ALA A 46 5.35 11.23 -11.35
C ALA A 46 4.81 11.72 -12.71
N ALA A 47 3.58 11.33 -13.04
CA ALA A 47 2.81 11.89 -14.15
C ALA A 47 1.81 12.93 -13.61
N CYS A 48 2.05 14.21 -13.91
CA CYS A 48 1.25 15.33 -13.41
C CYS A 48 0.25 15.84 -14.43
N LEU A 49 -0.94 16.25 -13.94
CA LEU A 49 -2.03 16.75 -14.79
C LEU A 49 -1.78 18.16 -15.34
N SER A 50 -0.95 18.97 -14.68
CA SER A 50 -0.62 20.33 -15.10
C SER A 50 0.81 20.74 -14.72
N LYS A 51 1.28 21.85 -15.29
CA LYS A 51 2.57 22.45 -14.92
C LYS A 51 2.58 22.89 -13.45
N GLU A 52 1.50 23.52 -13.00
CA GLU A 52 1.36 23.97 -11.60
C GLU A 52 1.43 22.80 -10.62
N ALA A 53 0.74 21.69 -10.91
CA ALA A 53 0.80 20.46 -10.11
C ALA A 53 2.23 19.90 -9.99
N ARG A 54 2.99 19.94 -11.09
CA ARG A 54 4.39 19.53 -11.11
C ARG A 54 5.27 20.46 -10.28
N GLU A 55 5.10 21.77 -10.42
CA GLU A 55 5.90 22.77 -9.68
C GLU A 55 5.62 22.70 -8.17
N GLU A 56 4.37 22.48 -7.77
CA GLU A 56 3.99 22.27 -6.37
C GLU A 56 4.63 20.99 -5.81
N LEU A 57 4.52 19.86 -6.52
CA LEU A 57 5.15 18.60 -6.09
C LEU A 57 6.67 18.73 -6.00
N ALA A 58 7.31 19.38 -6.97
CA ALA A 58 8.75 19.63 -6.94
C ALA A 58 9.14 20.49 -5.73
N SER A 59 8.40 21.57 -5.47
CA SER A 59 8.66 22.44 -4.32
C SER A 59 8.57 21.71 -2.98
N ILE A 60 7.60 20.80 -2.81
CA ILE A 60 7.48 19.96 -1.60
C ILE A 60 8.70 19.06 -1.43
N LEU A 61 9.17 18.44 -2.52
CA LEU A 61 10.34 17.56 -2.50
C LEU A 61 11.65 18.33 -2.25
N GLU A 62 11.76 19.57 -2.74
CA GLU A 62 12.91 20.45 -2.51
C GLU A 62 12.97 21.03 -1.09
N GLN A 63 11.81 21.35 -0.49
CA GLN A 63 11.74 22.01 0.81
C GLN A 63 12.01 21.08 1.99
N GLU A 64 11.47 19.85 1.98
CA GLU A 64 11.79 18.70 2.86
C GLU A 64 10.53 17.80 2.94
N ALA A 65 10.45 16.78 2.08
CA ALA A 65 9.38 15.79 2.17
C ALA A 65 9.67 14.78 3.30
N ILE A 66 8.92 14.89 4.41
CA ILE A 66 9.06 13.95 5.54
C ILE A 66 8.28 12.66 5.27
N LEU A 67 8.99 11.61 4.85
CA LEU A 67 8.41 10.27 4.71
C LEU A 67 8.42 9.53 6.06
N ARG A 68 7.27 9.43 6.72
CA ARG A 68 7.11 8.63 7.95
C ARG A 68 6.53 7.26 7.63
N VAL A 69 7.37 6.22 7.71
CA VAL A 69 6.94 4.82 7.56
C VAL A 69 6.74 4.22 8.94
N ASN A 70 5.47 4.13 9.37
CA ASN A 70 5.13 3.44 10.61
C ASN A 70 4.67 2.01 10.28
N PRO A 71 5.25 0.98 10.90
CA PRO A 71 4.70 -0.36 10.78
C PRO A 71 3.30 -0.36 11.39
N LYS A 72 2.32 -0.95 10.70
CA LYS A 72 1.12 -1.43 11.38
C LYS A 72 1.59 -2.60 12.23
N VAL A 73 1.76 -2.36 13.53
CA VAL A 73 2.01 -3.44 14.49
C VAL A 73 0.79 -4.35 14.46
N ILE A 74 0.90 -5.51 13.82
CA ILE A 74 -0.03 -6.61 14.03
C ILE A 74 0.67 -7.44 15.11
N LEU A 75 0.26 -7.26 16.37
CA LEU A 75 0.67 -8.16 17.44
C LEU A 75 -0.08 -9.47 17.17
N GLU A 76 0.61 -10.50 16.72
CA GLU A 76 0.10 -11.88 16.73
C GLU A 76 0.40 -12.45 18.13
N ASP A 77 -0.63 -12.94 18.83
CA ASP A 77 -0.52 -13.70 20.10
C ASP A 77 0.13 -15.09 19.88
#